data_AF-A0A9C9XA01-F1
#
_entry.id   AF-A0A9C9XA01-F1
#
_cell.length_a   1.000
_cell.length_b   1.000
_cell.length_c   1.000
_cell.angle_alpha   90.00
_cell.angle_beta   90.00
_cell.angle_gamma   90.00
#
_symmetry.space_group_name_H-M   'P 1'
#
loop_
_entity.id
_entity.type
_entity.pdbx_description
1 polymer ?
#
loop_
_entity_poly.entity_id
_entity_poly.type
_entity_poly.pdbx_seq_one_letter_code
_entity_poly.pdbx_strand_id
1 'polypeptide(L)'
;MSWWGKIVGGAFGFMLGGPLGAMLGAALGHQFDKGLKLADMQGGMGDAFAGVGNQERVQAAFFTALFSVMGHVAKADGRVSEDEIAMARQIMAQMALDESQRRLAIELFNQGKQPDFDLDGVIGQFRREAHRRRTLLQMFMEILL
;
A
#
# COMPACT_ATOMS: atom_id res chain seq x y z
N MET A 1 4.08 7.10 -14.83
CA MET A 1 4.64 8.04 -13.83
C MET A 1 4.17 7.59 -12.46
N SER A 2 5.02 6.90 -11.68
CA SER A 2 4.66 6.39 -10.35
C SER A 2 4.60 7.55 -9.34
N TRP A 3 3.47 8.27 -9.32
CA TRP A 3 3.24 9.42 -8.43
C TRP A 3 2.98 9.01 -6.97
N TRP A 4 2.51 7.78 -6.77
CA TRP A 4 2.18 7.18 -5.48
C TRP A 4 3.32 7.22 -4.45
N GLY A 5 4.56 6.93 -4.85
CA GLY A 5 5.71 6.97 -3.94
C GLY A 5 6.02 8.36 -3.38
N LYS A 6 5.65 9.42 -4.11
CA LYS A 6 5.88 10.81 -3.71
C LYS A 6 4.79 11.31 -2.77
N ILE A 7 3.53 10.95 -3.04
CA ILE A 7 2.39 11.33 -2.19
C ILE A 7 2.41 10.55 -0.87
N VAL A 8 2.57 9.22 -0.93
CA VAL A 8 2.57 8.37 0.27
C VAL A 8 3.80 8.69 1.14
N GLY A 9 5.00 8.78 0.55
CA GLY A 9 6.21 9.16 1.30
C GLY A 9 6.15 10.58 1.88
N GLY A 10 5.58 11.54 1.14
CA GLY A 10 5.42 12.92 1.62
C GLY A 10 4.37 13.06 2.73
N ALA A 11 3.22 12.39 2.60
CA ALA A 11 2.14 12.42 3.59
C ALA A 11 2.54 11.69 4.88
N PHE A 12 3.21 10.54 4.76
CA PHE A 12 3.70 9.78 5.91
C PHE A 12 4.82 10.52 6.64
N GLY A 13 5.74 11.15 5.89
CA GLY A 13 6.76 12.03 6.47
C GLY A 13 6.17 13.26 7.17
N PHE A 14 5.11 13.86 6.62
CA PHE A 14 4.40 14.97 7.26
C PHE A 14 3.78 14.58 8.60
N MET A 15 3.19 13.39 8.68
CA MET A 15 2.53 12.89 9.89
C MET A 15 3.52 12.61 11.04
N LEU A 16 4.74 12.16 10.72
CA LEU A 16 5.77 11.84 11.72
C LEU A 16 6.54 13.07 12.24
N GLY A 17 6.59 14.18 11.49
CA GLY A 17 7.51 15.29 11.81
C GLY A 17 7.14 16.67 11.27
N GLY A 18 5.90 16.88 10.82
CA GLY A 18 5.42 18.16 10.29
C GLY A 18 6.05 18.52 8.94
N PRO A 19 6.13 19.83 8.57
CA PRO A 19 6.62 20.27 7.26
C PRO A 19 8.04 19.78 6.92
N LEU A 20 8.92 19.65 7.92
CA LEU A 20 10.28 19.12 7.75
C LEU A 20 10.27 17.60 7.46
N GLY A 21 9.38 16.86 8.13
CA GLY A 21 9.15 15.45 7.86
C GLY A 21 8.59 15.21 6.46
N ALA A 22 7.72 16.09 5.96
CA ALA A 22 7.22 16.02 4.58
C ALA A 22 8.34 16.19 3.54
N MET A 23 9.27 17.13 3.78
CA MET A 23 10.43 17.34 2.90
C MET A 23 11.39 16.14 2.93
N LEU A 24 11.63 15.57 4.11
CA LEU A 24 12.42 14.35 4.27
C LEU A 24 11.77 13.13 3.61
N GLY A 25 10.47 12.95 3.79
CA GLY A 25 9.67 11.89 3.16
C GLY A 25 9.60 12.03 1.64
N ALA A 26 9.46 13.26 1.13
CA ALA A 26 9.54 13.54 -0.29
C ALA A 26 10.95 13.34 -0.86
N ALA A 27 12.01 13.70 -0.11
CA ALA A 27 13.40 13.48 -0.50
C ALA A 27 13.77 11.98 -0.50
N LEU A 28 13.30 11.22 0.49
CA LEU A 28 13.44 9.77 0.52
C LEU A 28 12.65 9.09 -0.60
N GLY A 29 11.42 9.55 -0.87
CA GLY A 29 10.63 9.12 -2.03
C GLY A 29 11.29 9.48 -3.38
N HIS A 30 12.01 10.61 -3.44
CA HIS A 30 12.78 11.03 -4.61
C HIS A 30 14.07 10.21 -4.79
N GLN A 31 14.72 9.81 -3.70
CA GLN A 31 15.86 8.88 -3.74
C GLN A 31 15.45 7.44 -4.02
N PHE A 32 14.22 7.03 -3.69
CA PHE A 32 13.64 5.77 -4.15
C PHE A 32 13.45 5.76 -5.67
N ASP A 33 12.97 6.87 -6.23
CA ASP A 33 12.83 7.10 -7.68
C ASP A 33 14.20 7.15 -8.39
N LYS A 34 15.25 7.64 -7.72
CA LYS A 34 16.63 7.69 -8.24
C LYS A 34 17.43 6.40 -8.02
N GLY A 35 17.19 5.65 -6.95
CA GLY A 35 17.81 4.35 -6.70
C GLY A 35 17.37 3.29 -7.72
N LEU A 36 16.12 3.37 -8.19
CA LEU A 36 15.66 2.64 -9.37
C LEU A 36 16.37 3.09 -10.66
N LYS A 37 16.57 4.40 -10.86
CA LYS A 37 17.28 4.93 -12.06
C LYS A 37 18.79 4.68 -12.06
N LEU A 38 19.43 4.59 -10.89
CA LEU A 38 20.86 4.27 -10.78
C LEU A 38 21.09 2.74 -10.91
N ALA A 39 20.16 1.92 -10.45
CA ALA A 39 20.17 0.48 -10.70
C ALA A 39 19.89 0.15 -12.19
N ASP A 40 19.08 0.97 -12.88
CA ASP A 40 18.80 0.89 -14.33
C ASP A 40 20.01 1.17 -15.23
N MET A 41 21.05 1.87 -14.75
CA MET A 41 22.22 2.18 -15.57
C MET A 41 23.28 1.06 -15.62
N GLN A 42 23.17 0.02 -14.78
CA GLN A 42 24.17 -1.05 -14.70
C GLN A 42 23.65 -2.43 -15.13
N GLY A 43 22.35 -2.58 -15.44
CA GLY A 43 21.72 -3.85 -15.82
C GLY A 43 20.90 -3.74 -17.11
N GLY A 44 21.41 -4.36 -18.18
CA GLY A 44 20.76 -4.79 -19.43
C GLY A 44 19.36 -4.27 -19.79
N MET A 45 19.27 -3.72 -21.00
CA MET A 45 18.10 -3.25 -21.75
C MET A 45 16.88 -4.22 -21.88
N GLY A 46 16.90 -5.38 -21.21
CA GLY A 46 15.81 -6.37 -21.16
C GLY A 46 14.87 -6.25 -19.94
N ASP A 47 15.30 -5.60 -18.84
CA ASP A 47 14.52 -5.55 -17.58
C ASP A 47 13.56 -4.35 -17.46
N ALA A 48 13.72 -3.32 -18.30
CA ALA A 48 12.88 -2.12 -18.28
C ALA A 48 11.40 -2.40 -18.62
N PHE A 49 11.11 -3.45 -19.38
CA PHE A 49 9.73 -3.90 -19.66
C PHE A 49 9.17 -4.86 -18.59
N ALA A 50 10.04 -5.55 -17.83
CA ALA A 50 9.63 -6.44 -16.74
C ALA A 50 9.37 -5.70 -15.42
N GLY A 51 10.06 -4.57 -15.18
CA GLY A 51 9.94 -3.77 -13.96
C GLY A 51 8.60 -3.04 -13.80
N VAL A 52 7.98 -2.59 -14.90
CA VAL A 52 6.68 -1.87 -14.88
C VAL A 52 5.56 -2.82 -14.45
N GLY A 53 5.48 -4.01 -15.06
CA GLY A 53 4.47 -5.01 -14.68
C GLY A 53 4.69 -5.60 -13.28
N ASN A 54 5.93 -5.69 -12.83
CA ASN A 54 6.24 -6.15 -11.47
C ASN A 54 5.77 -5.13 -10.41
N GLN A 55 5.95 -3.83 -10.69
CA GLN A 55 5.53 -2.79 -9.76
C GLN A 55 4.00 -2.67 -9.65
N GLU A 56 3.26 -2.79 -10.76
CA GLU A 56 1.80 -2.80 -10.74
C GLU A 56 1.23 -4.01 -10.00
N ARG A 57 1.81 -5.21 -10.20
CA ARG A 57 1.40 -6.42 -9.45
C ARG A 57 1.61 -6.29 -7.95
N VAL A 58 2.75 -5.75 -7.54
CA VAL A 58 3.07 -5.50 -6.12
C VAL A 58 2.08 -4.50 -5.51
N GLN A 59 1.74 -3.43 -6.24
CA GLN A 59 0.79 -2.42 -5.78
C GLN A 59 -0.63 -2.99 -5.67
N ALA A 60 -1.08 -3.77 -6.65
CA ALA A 60 -2.36 -4.45 -6.61
C ALA A 60 -2.44 -5.44 -5.45
N ALA A 61 -1.39 -6.25 -5.24
CA ALA A 61 -1.34 -7.20 -4.13
C ALA A 61 -1.32 -6.50 -2.76
N PHE A 62 -0.58 -5.38 -2.63
CA PHE A 62 -0.61 -4.56 -1.42
C PHE A 62 -2.01 -3.99 -1.16
N PHE A 63 -2.63 -3.41 -2.18
CA PHE A 63 -3.96 -2.81 -2.08
C PHE A 63 -5.03 -3.85 -1.70
N THR A 64 -5.05 -4.98 -2.41
CA THR A 64 -5.94 -6.10 -2.13
C THR A 64 -5.74 -6.62 -0.71
N ALA A 65 -4.51 -6.85 -0.29
CA ALA A 65 -4.22 -7.30 1.07
C ALA A 65 -4.65 -6.27 2.11
N LEU A 66 -4.36 -4.99 1.90
CA LEU A 66 -4.60 -3.95 2.90
C LEU A 66 -6.09 -3.85 3.23
N PHE A 67 -6.93 -3.65 2.21
CA PHE A 67 -8.36 -3.45 2.44
C PHE A 67 -9.07 -4.73 2.89
N SER A 68 -8.67 -5.90 2.39
CA SER A 68 -9.27 -7.17 2.81
C SER A 68 -8.87 -7.52 4.25
N VAL A 69 -7.59 -7.32 4.63
CA VAL A 69 -7.14 -7.56 6.00
C VAL A 69 -7.76 -6.56 6.98
N MET A 70 -7.87 -5.28 6.61
CA MET A 70 -8.60 -4.30 7.42
C MET A 70 -10.04 -4.73 7.68
N GLY A 71 -10.75 -5.22 6.66
CA GLY A 71 -12.12 -5.71 6.80
C GLY A 71 -12.20 -6.93 7.72
N HIS A 72 -11.25 -7.85 7.61
CA HIS A 72 -11.17 -9.03 8.46
C HIS A 72 -10.89 -8.67 9.93
N VAL A 73 -9.89 -7.82 10.17
CA VAL A 73 -9.53 -7.33 11.52
C VAL A 73 -10.69 -6.57 12.14
N ALA A 74 -11.33 -5.67 11.39
CA ALA A 74 -12.47 -4.89 11.89
C ALA A 74 -13.71 -5.74 12.20
N LYS A 75 -13.77 -6.99 11.73
CA LYS A 75 -14.86 -7.92 12.02
C LYS A 75 -14.50 -8.92 13.12
N ALA A 76 -13.25 -8.98 13.55
CA ALA A 76 -12.75 -9.98 14.49
C ALA A 76 -13.44 -9.94 15.85
N ASP A 77 -13.94 -8.77 16.27
CA ASP A 77 -14.70 -8.56 17.52
C ASP A 77 -16.22 -8.82 17.35
N GLY A 78 -16.66 -9.19 16.15
CA GLY A 78 -18.05 -9.51 15.82
C GLY A 78 -18.86 -8.35 15.22
N ARG A 79 -18.37 -7.10 15.23
CA ARG A 79 -19.08 -5.97 14.59
C ARG A 79 -18.10 -4.89 14.10
N VAL A 80 -18.34 -4.38 12.91
CA VAL A 80 -17.57 -3.23 12.43
C VAL A 80 -18.14 -1.94 13.04
N SER A 81 -17.29 -1.21 13.74
CA SER A 81 -17.57 0.08 14.37
C SER A 81 -17.49 1.25 13.37
N GLU A 82 -18.07 2.39 13.76
CA GLU A 82 -17.96 3.62 12.96
C GLU A 82 -16.52 4.13 12.88
N ASP A 83 -15.73 3.93 13.93
CA ASP A 83 -14.32 4.34 13.98
C ASP A 83 -13.47 3.56 12.96
N GLU A 84 -13.70 2.26 12.80
CA GLU A 84 -13.03 1.44 11.78
C GLU A 84 -13.44 1.86 10.36
N ILE A 85 -14.71 2.21 10.15
CA ILE A 85 -15.17 2.76 8.87
C ILE A 85 -14.52 4.12 8.59
N ALA A 86 -14.40 4.97 9.61
CA ALA A 86 -13.74 6.26 9.50
C ALA A 86 -12.26 6.09 9.15
N MET A 87 -11.56 5.15 9.81
CA MET A 87 -10.18 4.80 9.53
C MET A 87 -10.01 4.31 8.08
N ALA A 88 -10.85 3.38 7.62
CA ALA A 88 -10.81 2.90 6.24
C ALA A 88 -11.01 4.03 5.23
N ARG A 89 -11.94 4.97 5.49
CA ARG A 89 -12.16 6.15 4.64
C ARG A 89 -10.98 7.11 4.66
N GLN A 90 -10.34 7.30 5.82
CA GLN A 90 -9.15 8.14 5.94
C GLN A 90 -8.00 7.56 5.13
N ILE A 91 -7.79 6.25 5.19
CA ILE A 91 -6.76 5.57 4.39
C ILE A 91 -7.06 5.74 2.88
N MET A 92 -8.30 5.53 2.45
CA MET A 92 -8.71 5.78 1.04
C MET A 92 -8.42 7.23 0.60
N ALA A 93 -8.67 8.21 1.48
CA ALA A 93 -8.42 9.62 1.21
C ALA A 93 -6.92 9.97 1.20
N GLN A 94 -6.13 9.43 2.13
CA GLN A 94 -4.67 9.60 2.18
C GLN A 94 -3.98 8.98 0.96
N MET A 95 -4.53 7.86 0.49
CA MET A 95 -4.13 7.23 -0.76
C MET A 95 -4.59 8.07 -1.98
N ALA A 96 -5.49 9.04 -1.84
CA ALA A 96 -6.04 9.80 -2.97
C ALA A 96 -6.66 8.88 -4.03
N LEU A 97 -7.39 7.84 -3.58
CA LEU A 97 -8.09 6.92 -4.46
C LEU A 97 -9.16 7.66 -5.27
N ASP A 98 -9.22 7.35 -6.57
CA ASP A 98 -10.35 7.77 -7.39
C ASP A 98 -11.63 6.99 -7.03
N GLU A 99 -12.76 7.40 -7.60
CA GLU A 99 -14.06 6.80 -7.31
C GLU A 99 -14.11 5.28 -7.62
N SER A 100 -13.42 4.83 -8.67
CA SER A 100 -13.39 3.42 -9.06
C SER A 100 -12.56 2.59 -8.07
N GLN A 101 -11.39 3.12 -7.69
CA GLN A 101 -10.50 2.50 -6.71
C GLN A 101 -11.14 2.47 -5.32
N ARG A 102 -11.86 3.53 -4.94
CA ARG A 102 -12.61 3.58 -3.68
C ARG A 102 -13.70 2.51 -3.62
N ARG A 103 -14.44 2.28 -4.72
CA ARG A 103 -15.44 1.19 -4.78
C ARG A 103 -14.79 -0.17 -4.62
N LEU A 104 -13.66 -0.40 -5.29
CA LEU A 104 -12.91 -1.64 -5.16
C LEU A 104 -12.38 -1.83 -3.72
N ALA A 105 -11.87 -0.78 -3.09
CA ALA A 105 -11.43 -0.81 -1.69
C ALA A 105 -12.58 -1.19 -0.74
N ILE A 106 -13.78 -0.64 -0.96
CA ILE A 106 -14.99 -1.00 -0.19
C ILE A 106 -15.37 -2.46 -0.43
N GLU A 107 -15.29 -2.93 -1.67
CA GLU A 107 -15.58 -4.33 -2.01
C GLU A 107 -14.61 -5.29 -1.31
N LEU A 108 -13.31 -5.02 -1.39
CA LEU A 108 -12.25 -5.80 -0.72
C LEU A 108 -12.44 -5.81 0.80
N PHE A 109 -12.74 -4.64 1.39
CA PHE A 109 -13.09 -4.55 2.81
C PHE A 109 -14.31 -5.41 3.15
N ASN A 110 -15.34 -5.41 2.29
CA ASN A 110 -16.52 -6.25 2.46
C ASN A 110 -16.23 -7.74 2.30
N GLN A 111 -15.31 -8.13 1.41
CA GLN A 111 -14.85 -9.51 1.25
C GLN A 111 -14.07 -9.96 2.49
N GLY A 112 -13.20 -9.10 3.04
CA GLY A 112 -12.45 -9.37 4.26
C GLY A 112 -13.31 -9.71 5.49
N LYS A 113 -14.50 -9.09 5.58
CA LYS A 113 -15.47 -9.33 6.66
C LYS A 113 -16.16 -10.71 6.59
N GLN A 114 -16.05 -11.42 5.46
CA GLN A 114 -16.74 -12.69 5.30
C GLN A 114 -16.12 -13.75 6.22
N PRO A 115 -16.94 -14.63 6.82
CA PRO A 115 -16.45 -15.66 7.76
C PRO A 115 -15.54 -16.70 7.10
N ASP A 116 -15.66 -16.90 5.79
CA ASP A 116 -14.88 -17.81 4.95
C ASP A 116 -13.69 -17.11 4.25
N PHE A 117 -13.35 -15.89 4.66
CA PHE A 117 -12.24 -15.14 4.08
C PHE A 117 -10.89 -15.84 4.30
N ASP A 118 -10.17 -16.13 3.21
CA ASP A 118 -8.83 -16.74 3.22
C ASP A 118 -7.74 -15.71 3.51
N LEU A 119 -7.61 -15.36 4.79
CA LEU A 119 -6.59 -14.42 5.28
C LEU A 119 -5.17 -14.86 4.91
N ASP A 120 -4.86 -16.14 5.13
CA ASP A 120 -3.52 -16.69 4.92
C ASP A 120 -3.14 -16.69 3.43
N GLY A 121 -4.10 -16.98 2.54
CA GLY A 121 -3.91 -16.90 1.09
C GLY A 121 -3.59 -15.49 0.62
N VAL A 122 -4.34 -14.49 1.11
CA VAL A 122 -4.14 -13.08 0.76
C VAL A 122 -2.80 -12.55 1.28
N ILE A 123 -2.45 -12.80 2.54
CA ILE A 123 -1.15 -12.42 3.10
C ILE A 123 -0.02 -13.16 2.40
N GLY A 124 -0.21 -14.44 2.10
CA GLY A 124 0.74 -15.27 1.37
C GLY A 124 1.02 -14.73 -0.03
N GLN A 125 -0.01 -14.30 -0.76
CA GLN A 125 0.13 -13.66 -2.07
C GLN A 125 0.86 -12.33 -1.96
N PHE A 126 0.46 -11.46 -1.03
CA PHE A 126 1.14 -10.19 -0.82
C PHE A 126 2.62 -10.38 -0.47
N ARG A 127 2.95 -11.34 0.42
CA ARG A 127 4.34 -11.65 0.76
C ARG A 127 5.15 -12.15 -0.44
N ARG A 128 4.54 -12.96 -1.32
CA ARG A 128 5.22 -13.43 -2.55
C ARG A 128 5.53 -12.26 -3.47
N GLU A 129 4.54 -11.40 -3.73
CA GLU A 129 4.71 -10.24 -4.62
C GLU A 129 5.66 -9.19 -4.03
N ALA A 130 5.57 -8.91 -2.72
CA ALA A 130 6.45 -7.95 -2.05
C ALA A 130 7.92 -8.40 -1.99
N HIS A 131 8.20 -9.70 -2.18
CA HIS A 131 9.54 -10.28 -2.17
C HIS A 131 10.42 -9.80 -0.99
N ARG A 132 11.58 -9.16 -1.27
CA ARG A 132 12.53 -8.62 -0.27
C ARG A 132 12.26 -7.16 0.13
N ARG A 133 11.14 -6.56 -0.30
CA ARG A 133 10.83 -5.14 -0.04
C ARG A 133 10.29 -4.98 1.39
N ARG A 134 11.20 -5.03 2.37
CA ARG A 134 10.89 -4.89 3.81
C ARG A 134 10.08 -3.63 4.12
N THR A 135 10.33 -2.54 3.40
CA THR A 135 9.58 -1.29 3.53
C THR A 135 8.08 -1.47 3.24
N LEU A 136 7.70 -2.29 2.27
CA LEU A 136 6.27 -2.53 1.97
C LEU A 136 5.58 -3.32 3.08
N LEU A 137 6.26 -4.33 3.61
CA LEU A 137 5.76 -5.09 4.75
C LEU A 137 5.65 -4.22 6.00
N GLN A 138 6.61 -3.32 6.21
CA GLN A 138 6.59 -2.38 7.32
C GLN A 138 5.43 -1.39 7.20
N MET A 139 5.27 -0.73 6.06
CA MET A 139 4.12 0.17 5.83
C MET A 139 2.78 -0.57 5.99
N PHE A 140 2.70 -1.81 5.50
CA PHE A 140 1.50 -2.63 5.65
C PHE A 140 1.12 -2.83 7.12
N MET A 141 2.10 -3.16 7.96
CA MET A 141 1.90 -3.31 9.41
C MET A 141 1.60 -1.97 10.09
N GLU A 142 2.28 -0.89 9.71
CA GLU A 142 2.07 0.45 10.28
C GLU A 142 0.68 1.02 9.98
N ILE A 143 0.06 0.65 8.86
CA ILE A 143 -1.31 1.08 8.53
C ILE A 143 -2.36 0.26 9.29
N LEU A 144 -2.06 -1.00 9.63
CA LEU A 144 -2.97 -1.92 10.31
C LEU A 144 -2.94 -1.79 11.85
N LEU A 145 -1.96 -1.07 12.41
CA LEU A 145 -1.76 -0.83 13.85
C LEU A 145 -2.26 0.56 14.24
#